data_AF-A0A257VUX6-F1
#
_entry.id   AF-A0A257VUX6-F1
#
_cell.length_a   1.000
_cell.length_b   1.000
_cell.length_c   1.000
_cell.angle_alpha   90.00
_cell.angle_beta   90.00
_cell.angle_gamma   90.00
#
_symmetry.space_group_name_H-M   'P 1'
#
loop_
_entity.id
_entity.type
_entity.pdbx_description
1 polymer ?
#
loop_
_entity_poly.entity_id
_entity_poly.type
_entity_poly.pdbx_seq_one_letter_code
_entity_poly.pdbx_strand_id
1 'polypeptide(L)'
;IRRGIALTQRSMISLDDLPDQLVASAGERVNDETVSSASATGFFAQREACVQRFEREYISNLLKQHKGNVKSAATEAEVPRGTLYRLMKSHGLDSDQFR
;
A
#
# COMPACT_ATOMS: atom_id res chain seq x y z
N ILE A 1 -23.27 -8.71 10.66
CA ILE A 1 -22.44 -8.03 9.64
C ILE A 1 -23.38 -7.31 8.68
N ARG A 2 -23.51 -5.98 8.77
CA ARG A 2 -24.39 -5.19 7.90
C ARG A 2 -23.72 -5.01 6.53
N ARG A 3 -24.38 -5.49 5.48
CA ARG A 3 -24.02 -5.29 4.08
C ARG A 3 -24.39 -3.86 3.68
N GLY A 4 -23.40 -3.03 3.41
CA GLY A 4 -23.60 -1.71 2.78
C GLY A 4 -23.58 -1.89 1.27
N ILE A 5 -24.76 -1.85 0.65
CA ILE A 5 -24.98 -1.86 -0.78
C ILE A 5 -24.46 -0.55 -1.37
N ALA A 6 -23.55 -0.64 -2.35
CA ALA A 6 -23.21 0.48 -3.21
C ALA A 6 -24.37 0.72 -4.19
N LEU A 7 -24.97 1.90 -4.10
CA LEU A 7 -25.91 2.43 -5.09
C LEU A 7 -25.11 2.89 -6.32
N THR A 8 -25.04 2.06 -7.36
CA THR A 8 -24.64 2.52 -8.70
C THR A 8 -25.69 2.09 -9.72
N GLN A 9 -26.34 3.09 -10.33
CA GLN A 9 -27.40 2.94 -11.33
C GLN A 9 -26.85 2.67 -12.74
N ARG A 10 -25.76 1.91 -12.87
CA ARG A 10 -25.25 1.49 -14.18
C ARG A 10 -25.08 -0.01 -14.19
N SER A 11 -25.92 -0.66 -15.00
CA SER A 11 -26.02 -2.11 -15.20
C SER A 11 -24.83 -2.68 -15.99
N MET A 12 -23.63 -2.12 -15.82
CA MET A 12 -22.40 -2.59 -16.43
C MET A 12 -21.23 -2.17 -15.52
N ILE A 13 -20.57 -3.16 -14.93
CA ILE A 13 -19.35 -3.00 -14.13
C ILE A 13 -18.19 -2.95 -15.13
N SER A 14 -17.42 -1.86 -15.18
CA SER A 14 -16.21 -1.78 -16.00
C SER A 14 -15.06 -2.52 -15.30
N LEU A 15 -14.02 -2.92 -16.04
CA LEU A 15 -12.80 -3.48 -15.43
C LEU A 15 -12.16 -2.51 -14.41
N ASP A 16 -12.41 -1.21 -14.55
CA ASP A 16 -11.98 -0.15 -13.65
C ASP A 16 -12.68 -0.16 -12.28
N ASP A 17 -13.80 -0.88 -12.15
CA ASP A 17 -14.61 -0.93 -10.92
C ASP A 17 -14.28 -2.14 -10.02
N LEU A 18 -13.40 -3.04 -10.48
CA LEU A 18 -12.97 -4.20 -9.70
C LEU A 18 -11.65 -3.92 -8.97
N PRO A 19 -11.51 -4.35 -7.70
CA PRO A 19 -10.23 -4.29 -7.02
C PRO A 19 -9.17 -5.07 -7.79
N ASP A 20 -7.98 -4.47 -7.94
CA ASP A 20 -6.88 -4.93 -8.80
C ASP A 20 -6.49 -6.41 -8.57
N GLN A 21 -6.73 -6.93 -7.36
CA GLN A 21 -6.53 -8.34 -7.00
C GLN A 21 -7.39 -9.31 -7.84
N LEU A 22 -8.59 -8.89 -8.26
CA LEU A 22 -9.50 -9.67 -9.10
C LEU A 22 -9.20 -9.52 -10.59
N VAL A 23 -8.65 -8.37 -11.02
CA VAL A 23 -8.22 -8.15 -12.41
C VAL A 23 -7.01 -9.01 -12.75
N ALA A 24 -6.04 -9.10 -11.83
CA ALA A 24 -4.88 -9.97 -11.98
C ALA A 24 -5.28 -11.46 -12.10
N SER A 25 -6.18 -11.92 -11.21
CA SER A 25 -6.62 -13.31 -11.19
C SER A 25 -7.61 -13.68 -12.31
N ALA A 26 -8.30 -12.72 -12.92
CA ALA A 26 -9.15 -12.97 -14.10
C ALA A 26 -8.34 -13.23 -15.38
N GLY A 27 -7.09 -12.73 -15.46
CA GLY A 27 -6.15 -13.05 -16.53
C GLY A 27 -5.55 -14.46 -16.44
N GLU A 28 -5.72 -15.16 -15.31
CA GLU A 28 -5.10 -16.45 -14.99
C GLU A 28 -6.02 -17.67 -15.23
N ARG A 29 -7.03 -17.55 -16.09
CA ARG A 29 -7.84 -18.71 -16.51
C ARG A 29 -7.26 -19.50 -17.68
N VAL A 30 -5.94 -19.68 -17.74
CA VAL A 30 -5.29 -20.78 -18.48
C VAL A 30 -3.92 -21.04 -17.83
N ASN A 31 -3.88 -21.86 -16.78
CA ASN A 31 -2.84 -22.87 -16.50
C ASN A 31 -2.89 -23.27 -15.02
N ASP A 32 -3.59 -24.37 -14.80
CA ASP A 32 -3.47 -25.24 -13.64
C ASP A 32 -1.98 -25.63 -13.43
N GLU A 33 -1.53 -25.70 -12.18
CA GLU A 33 -0.23 -26.26 -11.73
C GLU A 33 1.07 -25.41 -11.81
N THR A 34 1.05 -24.08 -11.70
CA THR A 34 2.29 -23.33 -11.33
C THR A 34 2.06 -22.07 -10.48
N VAL A 35 1.09 -22.12 -9.58
CA VAL A 35 0.77 -21.01 -8.68
C VAL A 35 1.70 -21.01 -7.48
N SER A 36 2.94 -20.55 -7.64
CA SER A 36 3.71 -20.05 -6.48
C SER A 36 4.91 -19.13 -6.78
N SER A 37 5.25 -18.83 -8.04
CA SER A 37 6.47 -18.05 -8.33
C SER A 37 6.34 -16.92 -9.36
N ALA A 38 5.17 -16.77 -10.02
CA ALA A 38 4.95 -15.70 -10.99
C ALA A 38 4.51 -14.36 -10.36
N SER A 39 4.01 -14.40 -9.12
CA SER A 39 3.57 -13.20 -8.39
C SER A 39 4.72 -12.35 -7.84
N ALA A 40 5.97 -12.84 -7.85
CA ALA A 40 7.14 -12.08 -7.40
C ALA A 40 7.80 -11.25 -8.53
N THR A 41 7.49 -11.53 -9.78
CA THR A 41 8.17 -10.95 -10.96
C THR A 41 7.29 -10.06 -11.83
N GLY A 42 5.97 -10.05 -11.62
CA GLY A 42 5.04 -9.19 -12.35
C GLY A 42 5.20 -7.69 -12.08
N PHE A 43 4.77 -6.85 -13.03
CA PHE A 43 4.84 -5.38 -12.92
C PHE A 43 4.26 -4.84 -11.61
N PHE A 44 3.11 -5.35 -11.18
CA PHE A 44 2.46 -4.90 -9.95
C PHE A 44 3.27 -5.22 -8.68
N ALA A 45 3.87 -6.41 -8.61
CA ALA A 45 4.74 -6.78 -7.50
C ALA A 45 6.02 -5.96 -7.47
N GLN A 46 6.64 -5.70 -8.64
CA GLN A 46 7.79 -4.79 -8.72
C GLN A 46 7.44 -3.36 -8.35
N ARG A 47 6.28 -2.86 -8.81
CA ARG A 47 5.78 -1.52 -8.44
C ARG A 47 5.57 -1.44 -6.94
N GLU A 48 4.92 -2.43 -6.34
CA GLU A 48 4.67 -2.48 -4.91
C GLU A 48 5.99 -2.52 -4.13
N ALA A 49 6.96 -3.35 -4.52
CA ALA A 49 8.28 -3.39 -3.91
C ALA A 49 9.03 -2.06 -4.00
N CYS A 50 8.96 -1.37 -5.16
CA CYS A 50 9.53 -0.03 -5.33
C CYS A 50 8.86 0.99 -4.40
N VAL A 51 7.53 0.99 -4.35
CA VAL A 51 6.76 1.90 -3.48
C VAL A 51 7.09 1.65 -2.01
N GLN A 52 7.08 0.39 -1.57
CA GLN A 52 7.42 0.03 -0.19
C GLN A 52 8.84 0.47 0.18
N ARG A 53 9.82 0.28 -0.72
CA ARG A 53 11.19 0.74 -0.51
C ARG A 53 11.26 2.26 -0.38
N PHE A 54 10.62 2.97 -1.29
CA PHE A 54 10.57 4.44 -1.28
C PHE A 54 9.94 4.96 0.01
N GLU A 55 8.78 4.42 0.40
CA GLU A 55 8.07 4.82 1.61
C GLU A 55 8.95 4.62 2.85
N ARG A 56 9.60 3.46 2.98
CA ARG A 56 10.51 3.17 4.09
C ARG A 56 11.66 4.16 4.16
N GLU A 57 12.32 4.41 3.03
CA GLU A 57 13.45 5.35 2.95
C GLU A 57 13.00 6.78 3.29
N TYR A 58 11.90 7.26 2.69
CA TYR A 58 11.35 8.59 2.91
C TYR A 58 10.99 8.83 4.39
N ILE A 59 10.22 7.93 5.00
CA ILE A 59 9.80 8.06 6.39
C ILE A 59 11.01 8.00 7.33
N SER A 60 11.98 7.12 7.05
CA SER A 60 13.19 7.04 7.87
C SER A 60 14.02 8.33 7.84
N ASN A 61 14.14 8.97 6.68
CA ASN A 61 14.87 10.24 6.53
C ASN A 61 14.14 11.37 7.24
N LEU A 62 12.81 11.41 7.11
CA LEU A 62 11.97 12.38 7.78
C LEU A 62 12.06 12.25 9.31
N LEU A 63 12.00 11.02 9.84
CA LEU A 63 12.17 10.77 11.27
C LEU A 63 13.57 11.17 11.77
N LYS A 64 14.63 10.94 10.99
CA LYS A 64 15.99 11.39 11.33
C LYS A 64 16.10 12.91 11.38
N GLN A 65 15.57 13.61 10.37
CA GLN A 65 15.60 15.08 10.29
C GLN A 65 14.87 15.72 11.47
N HIS A 66 13.76 15.11 11.89
CA HIS A 66 12.94 15.57 13.02
C HIS A 66 13.31 14.95 14.37
N LYS A 67 14.43 14.20 14.47
CA LYS A 67 14.90 13.54 15.70
C LYS A 67 13.80 12.70 16.40
N GLY A 68 13.10 11.89 15.61
CA GLY A 68 12.01 11.05 16.10
C GLY A 68 10.70 11.81 16.40
N ASN A 69 10.61 13.11 16.13
CA ASN A 69 9.37 13.86 16.32
C ASN A 69 8.35 13.58 15.20
N VAL A 70 7.50 12.57 15.44
CA VAL A 70 6.45 12.14 14.52
C VAL A 70 5.47 13.25 14.16
N LYS A 71 5.20 14.21 15.05
CA LYS A 71 4.24 15.30 14.76
C LYS A 71 4.82 16.27 13.73
N SER A 72 6.07 16.67 13.92
CA SER A 72 6.76 17.56 12.98
C SER A 72 7.00 16.87 11.64
N ALA A 73 7.43 15.60 11.67
CA ALA A 73 7.54 14.76 10.48
C ALA A 73 6.22 14.68 9.71
N ALA A 74 5.10 14.35 10.37
CA ALA A 74 3.80 14.27 9.71
C ALA A 74 3.36 15.59 9.06
N THR A 75 3.69 16.72 9.71
CA THR A 75 3.39 18.05 9.19
C THR A 75 4.21 18.36 7.94
N GLU A 76 5.49 18.03 7.92
CA GLU A 76 6.37 18.22 6.75
C GLU A 76 6.01 17.30 5.58
N ALA A 77 5.58 16.07 5.87
CA ALA A 77 5.05 15.16 4.85
C ALA A 77 3.61 15.48 4.42
N GLU A 78 2.98 16.52 4.98
CA GLU A 78 1.59 16.93 4.68
C GLU A 78 0.56 15.79 4.87
N VAL A 79 0.83 14.87 5.80
CA VAL A 79 -0.04 13.74 6.10
C VAL A 79 -0.61 13.83 7.51
N PRO A 80 -1.84 13.35 7.74
CA PRO A 80 -2.36 13.17 9.09
C PRO A 80 -1.43 12.29 9.92
N ARG A 81 -1.23 12.65 11.19
CA ARG A 81 -0.36 11.89 12.11
C ARG A 81 -0.74 10.40 12.19
N GLY A 82 -2.04 10.08 12.16
CA GLY A 82 -2.52 8.69 12.15
C GLY A 82 -2.07 7.92 10.91
N THR A 83 -2.02 8.57 9.74
CA THR A 83 -1.51 7.99 8.50
C THR A 83 -0.02 7.71 8.61
N LEU A 84 0.77 8.65 9.15
CA LEU A 84 2.20 8.44 9.35
C LEU A 84 2.47 7.25 10.30
N TYR A 85 1.73 7.14 11.40
CA TYR A 85 1.84 5.98 12.30
C TYR A 85 1.48 4.66 11.62
N ARG A 86 0.47 4.64 10.75
CA ARG A 86 0.10 3.44 9.99
C ARG A 86 1.22 3.03 9.04
N LEU A 87 1.82 3.99 8.33
CA LEU A 87 2.95 3.73 7.44
C LEU A 87 4.17 3.24 8.21
N MET A 88 4.51 3.89 9.33
CA MET A 88 5.59 3.45 10.22
C MET A 88 5.39 2.01 10.69
N LYS A 89 4.17 1.68 11.16
CA LYS A 89 3.84 0.31 11.60
C LYS A 89 3.92 -0.70 10.46
N SER A 90 3.48 -0.33 9.26
CA SER A 90 3.56 -1.19 8.07
C SER A 90 5.00 -1.51 7.68
N HIS A 91 5.93 -0.58 7.92
CA HIS A 91 7.35 -0.71 7.58
C HIS A 91 8.25 -1.07 8.77
N GLY A 92 7.68 -1.35 9.95
CA GLY A 92 8.43 -1.71 11.16
C GLY A 92 9.35 -0.60 11.68
N LEU A 93 8.98 0.66 11.49
CA LEU A 93 9.75 1.83 11.93
C LEU A 93 9.24 2.33 13.29
N ASP A 94 10.12 2.44 14.28
CA ASP A 94 9.81 3.08 15.56
C ASP A 94 10.50 4.44 15.67
N SER A 95 9.74 5.46 16.08
CA SER A 95 10.27 6.82 16.25
C SER A 95 11.39 6.92 17.29
N ASP A 96 11.39 6.04 18.30
CA ASP A 96 12.37 6.07 19.39
C ASP A 96 13.78 5.66 18.90
N GLN A 97 13.87 4.90 17.80
CA GLN A 97 15.14 4.54 17.17
C GLN A 97 15.82 5.75 16.48
N PHE A 98 15.11 6.86 16.31
CA PHE A 98 15.57 8.05 15.58
C PHE A 98 15.69 9.31 16.46
N ARG A 99 15.57 9.16 17.79
CA ARG A 99 15.61 10.25 18.76
C ARG A 99 17.02 10.62 19.20
#